data_AF-A0A518BY42-F1
#
_entry.id   AF-A0A518BY42-F1
#
_cell.length_a   1.000
_cell.length_b   1.000
_cell.length_c   1.000
_cell.angle_alpha   90.00
_cell.angle_beta   90.00
_cell.angle_gamma   90.00
#
_symmetry.space_group_name_H-M   'P 1'
#
loop_
_entity.id
_entity.type
_entity.pdbx_description
1 polymer ?
#
loop_
_entity_poly.entity_id
_entity_poly.type
_entity_poly.pdbx_seq_one_letter_code
_entity_poly.pdbx_strand_id
1 'polypeptide(L)'
;MLASHNPHTTRSLLTLTLLGCLPALAIADAPQVLLDDQFNGSGNVAYEDWRLPADGPAAFYGRTQAKVDPAANTPQQENGHATLTLDTYFPDDPGEAFHGHEMISKRVFARGGGVSFEWRSRIDESTVPAGVGGIVNGLFTYDVTRSDSSNEPVRDEIDFELLTNELVSGQDRPFTNIYSEEGFNGVTGDGAFVTPVSDLGAYHTYRVDWHRDRVDWYVDDVLVRTETENVPDDPMTLRANIWATDAGFSEAYDASLQPTSVEAQNQAIDANIDYIKVTEKAAAFDSNLSTTVRGDNLLIDSSFTPDPGPEFGVPDEGNFTGGWKAFSNAFPQSTPSNEGIAAFDGDDASGKFFGSFFSGGDSVMIQRVTEDQAGHSFDDMEFEATFRMLTPSGSDSIVGTQNIALTVVQFFDEDFNLIMDPNNTEEALNGEIATIIDGRIASTPENTWIEANLGLIAPAGTYAIEVVHVFVQTANNFEGGFLAEGGAVWVDGNELRFLYDILDVDRDGDTSVVDLDTLLQTISGGDADASDPLDVNQDGVLNQQDALDWLTEFGSLPGDANLDGVVDLLDLSVLASNFDTPGNGWSTGDFNGDISVDLLDLSTLASNFESSGSVPEPTSLALLGLSALALRRH
;
A
#
# COMPACT_ATOMS: atom_id res chain seq x y z
N MET A 1 -6.70 56.60 61.28
CA MET A 1 -7.72 57.62 60.94
C MET A 1 -7.26 58.41 59.73
N LEU A 2 -7.79 58.09 58.55
CA LEU A 2 -7.86 58.88 57.31
C LEU A 2 -9.07 58.27 56.57
N ALA A 3 -10.28 58.82 56.69
CA ALA A 3 -10.87 59.89 55.85
C ALA A 3 -10.83 59.49 54.36
N SER A 4 -11.93 59.43 53.59
CA SER A 4 -13.28 60.02 53.71
C SER A 4 -14.28 59.32 52.76
N HIS A 5 -15.54 59.20 53.18
CA HIS A 5 -16.72 58.82 52.38
C HIS A 5 -17.32 60.02 51.62
N ASN A 6 -17.84 59.82 50.40
CA ASN A 6 -19.29 59.87 50.06
C ASN A 6 -19.55 59.58 48.55
N PRO A 7 -20.80 59.26 48.11
CA PRO A 7 -21.06 58.01 47.38
C PRO A 7 -21.91 58.16 46.08
N HIS A 8 -22.17 57.00 45.47
CA HIS A 8 -23.25 56.64 44.53
C HIS A 8 -23.31 57.28 43.14
N THR A 9 -22.87 56.53 42.12
CA THR A 9 -23.74 55.95 41.06
C THR A 9 -22.88 55.10 40.12
N THR A 10 -23.02 53.77 40.14
CA THR A 10 -22.46 52.91 39.08
C THR A 10 -23.51 51.92 38.65
N ARG A 11 -23.89 52.02 37.38
CA ARG A 11 -24.76 51.06 36.68
C ARG A 11 -24.01 49.73 36.56
N SER A 12 -24.61 48.66 37.05
CA SER A 12 -24.18 47.29 36.74
C SER A 12 -24.33 47.03 35.24
N LEU A 13 -23.23 46.80 34.53
CA LEU A 13 -23.24 45.96 33.33
C LEU A 13 -23.08 44.52 33.82
N LEU A 14 -24.17 43.76 33.72
CA LEU A 14 -24.14 42.31 33.79
C LEU A 14 -23.70 41.83 32.40
N THR A 15 -22.42 41.51 32.21
CA THR A 15 -21.96 40.84 30.99
C THR A 15 -22.35 39.38 31.13
N LEU A 16 -23.41 38.98 30.44
CA LEU A 16 -23.82 37.59 30.27
C LEU A 16 -22.80 36.93 29.34
N THR A 17 -21.87 36.14 29.89
CA THR A 17 -21.03 35.22 29.11
C THR A 17 -21.95 34.11 28.60
N LEU A 18 -22.40 34.25 27.36
CA LEU A 18 -23.03 33.15 26.63
C LEU A 18 -21.89 32.17 26.29
N LEU A 19 -21.77 31.09 27.06
CA LEU A 19 -21.01 29.90 26.66
C LEU A 19 -21.80 29.27 25.51
N GLY A 20 -21.54 29.73 24.29
CA GLY A 20 -21.97 29.02 23.09
C GLY A 20 -21.06 27.82 22.93
N CYS A 21 -21.61 26.61 23.12
CA CYS A 21 -21.08 25.41 22.51
C CYS A 21 -21.09 25.65 20.99
N LEU A 22 -19.94 26.00 20.44
CA LEU A 22 -19.65 25.68 19.04
C LEU A 22 -19.49 24.16 19.01
N PRO A 23 -20.18 23.43 18.13
CA PRO A 23 -19.78 22.05 17.86
C PRO A 23 -18.32 22.10 17.42
N ALA A 24 -17.51 21.18 17.93
CA ALA A 24 -16.23 20.92 17.32
C ALA A 24 -16.56 20.56 15.85
N LEU A 25 -16.10 21.37 14.90
CA LEU A 25 -15.96 20.85 13.55
C LEU A 25 -14.95 19.71 13.70
N ALA A 26 -15.42 18.48 13.50
CA ALA A 26 -14.52 17.41 13.12
C ALA A 26 -13.81 17.90 11.85
N ILE A 27 -12.50 17.98 11.94
CA ILE A 27 -11.67 18.14 10.76
C ILE A 27 -11.67 16.72 10.17
N ALA A 28 -12.21 16.54 8.96
CA ALA A 28 -12.03 15.30 8.21
C ALA A 28 -10.56 14.89 8.32
N ASP A 29 -10.27 13.66 8.73
CA ASP A 29 -8.87 13.23 8.77
C ASP A 29 -8.35 13.34 7.33
N ALA A 30 -7.23 14.06 7.16
CA ALA A 30 -6.63 14.20 5.85
C ALA A 30 -6.21 12.81 5.35
N PRO A 31 -6.26 12.55 4.03
CA PRO A 31 -5.83 11.27 3.45
C PRO A 31 -4.48 10.84 4.06
N GLN A 32 -4.45 9.63 4.62
CA GLN A 32 -3.29 9.13 5.35
C GLN A 32 -2.11 8.99 4.39
N VAL A 33 -1.01 9.66 4.70
CA VAL A 33 0.24 9.51 3.94
C VAL A 33 0.92 8.23 4.41
N LEU A 34 1.02 7.24 3.52
CA LEU A 34 1.60 5.92 3.79
C LEU A 34 3.11 5.88 3.55
N LEU A 35 3.57 6.67 2.58
CA LEU A 35 4.98 6.84 2.26
C LEU A 35 5.14 8.23 1.65
N ASP A 36 6.20 8.96 2.03
CA ASP A 36 6.52 10.27 1.46
C ASP A 36 8.04 10.48 1.53
N ASP A 37 8.73 10.08 0.45
CA ASP A 37 10.16 10.29 0.31
C ASP A 37 10.44 11.41 -0.69
N GLN A 38 10.93 12.52 -0.15
CA GLN A 38 11.28 13.74 -0.89
C GLN A 38 12.75 13.77 -1.31
N PHE A 39 13.51 12.69 -1.04
CA PHE A 39 14.94 12.54 -1.38
C PHE A 39 15.82 13.75 -1.03
N ASN A 40 15.49 14.43 0.07
CA ASN A 40 16.18 15.64 0.54
C ASN A 40 17.54 15.35 1.21
N GLY A 41 17.93 14.07 1.28
CA GLY A 41 19.18 13.64 1.87
C GLY A 41 20.41 13.91 1.00
N SER A 42 21.55 13.38 1.44
CA SER A 42 22.80 13.38 0.68
C SER A 42 23.48 12.02 0.82
N GLY A 43 23.81 11.36 -0.29
CA GLY A 43 24.44 10.03 -0.30
C GLY A 43 23.45 8.96 -0.74
N ASN A 44 23.48 7.76 -0.15
CA ASN A 44 22.55 6.69 -0.51
C ASN A 44 21.11 7.07 -0.17
N VAL A 45 20.16 6.64 -1.02
CA VAL A 45 18.73 6.62 -0.69
C VAL A 45 18.51 5.84 0.61
N ALA A 46 17.53 6.31 1.38
CA ALA A 46 17.23 5.84 2.73
C ALA A 46 16.84 4.34 2.72
N TYR A 47 17.42 3.55 3.61
CA TYR A 47 17.14 2.11 3.70
C TYR A 47 15.88 1.83 4.52
N GLU A 48 15.39 2.78 5.29
CA GLU A 48 14.13 2.66 6.04
C GLU A 48 12.97 2.28 5.11
N ASP A 49 12.88 2.93 3.95
CA ASP A 49 11.74 2.78 3.04
C ASP A 49 12.06 1.90 1.83
N TRP A 50 13.34 1.78 1.44
CA TRP A 50 13.76 1.19 0.18
C TRP A 50 14.74 0.03 0.33
N ARG A 51 14.68 -0.91 -0.62
CA ARG A 51 15.65 -1.99 -0.82
C ARG A 51 15.99 -2.17 -2.30
N LEU A 52 17.08 -2.89 -2.57
CA LEU A 52 17.45 -3.35 -3.92
C LEU A 52 16.89 -4.76 -4.16
N PRO A 53 16.82 -5.23 -5.43
CA PRO A 53 16.51 -6.62 -5.74
C PRO A 53 17.49 -7.59 -5.07
N ALA A 54 17.02 -8.80 -4.76
CA ALA A 54 17.88 -9.87 -4.27
C ALA A 54 18.77 -10.42 -5.40
N ASP A 55 19.99 -10.83 -5.06
CA ASP A 55 20.88 -11.49 -6.01
C ASP A 55 20.30 -12.85 -6.44
N GLY A 56 20.07 -13.02 -7.74
CA GLY A 56 19.46 -14.22 -8.30
C GLY A 56 18.97 -14.03 -9.73
N PRO A 57 18.44 -15.10 -10.37
CA PRO A 57 17.96 -15.06 -11.74
C PRO A 57 16.83 -14.04 -11.98
N ALA A 58 15.99 -13.80 -10.96
CA ALA A 58 14.89 -12.84 -11.04
C ALA A 58 15.37 -11.38 -11.19
N ALA A 59 16.60 -11.08 -10.79
CA ALA A 59 17.19 -9.75 -10.96
C ALA A 59 17.70 -9.48 -12.39
N PHE A 60 17.51 -10.41 -13.34
CA PHE A 60 17.85 -10.21 -14.74
C PHE A 60 16.60 -10.09 -15.60
N TYR A 61 16.41 -8.94 -16.25
CA TYR A 61 15.25 -8.69 -17.13
C TYR A 61 15.64 -7.96 -18.42
N GLY A 62 15.05 -8.40 -19.53
CA GLY A 62 15.41 -7.97 -20.88
C GLY A 62 16.88 -8.24 -21.19
N ARG A 63 17.70 -7.18 -21.12
CA ARG A 63 19.17 -7.26 -21.29
C ARG A 63 19.95 -6.74 -20.07
N THR A 64 19.27 -6.54 -18.95
CA THR A 64 19.80 -5.81 -17.80
C THR A 64 19.85 -6.69 -16.58
N GLN A 65 21.03 -6.77 -15.97
CA GLN A 65 21.18 -7.25 -14.60
C GLN A 65 20.90 -6.07 -13.66
N ALA A 66 19.97 -6.23 -12.73
CA ALA A 66 19.75 -5.23 -11.69
C ALA A 66 20.95 -5.20 -10.73
N LYS A 67 21.20 -4.02 -10.20
CA LYS A 67 22.19 -3.74 -9.17
C LYS A 67 21.71 -4.28 -7.83
N VAL A 68 22.37 -5.32 -7.33
CA VAL A 68 21.93 -6.09 -6.15
C VAL A 68 22.77 -5.91 -4.90
N ASP A 69 23.98 -5.35 -4.98
CA ASP A 69 24.84 -5.08 -3.80
C ASP A 69 24.56 -3.69 -3.22
N PRO A 70 23.92 -3.57 -2.04
CA PRO A 70 23.54 -2.29 -1.45
C PRO A 70 24.74 -1.45 -0.96
N ALA A 71 25.89 -2.08 -0.66
CA ALA A 71 27.08 -1.33 -0.25
C ALA A 71 27.71 -0.55 -1.40
N ALA A 72 27.55 -1.04 -2.62
CA ALA A 72 28.17 -0.47 -3.81
C ALA A 72 27.17 0.24 -4.74
N ASN A 73 25.92 -0.22 -4.77
CA ASN A 73 24.99 0.09 -5.86
C ASN A 73 23.63 0.62 -5.38
N THR A 74 23.56 1.17 -4.17
CA THR A 74 22.34 1.91 -3.76
C THR A 74 22.26 3.23 -4.56
N PRO A 75 21.09 3.56 -5.13
CA PRO A 75 20.85 4.86 -5.75
C PRO A 75 21.27 6.02 -4.85
N GLN A 76 21.79 7.07 -5.47
CA GLN A 76 22.19 8.27 -4.75
C GLN A 76 21.03 9.27 -4.68
N GLN A 77 20.87 9.92 -3.55
CA GLN A 77 20.04 11.10 -3.36
C GLN A 77 20.93 12.34 -3.15
N GLU A 78 20.66 13.40 -3.90
CA GLU A 78 21.29 14.71 -3.73
C GLU A 78 20.39 15.80 -4.31
N ASN A 79 20.37 16.98 -3.71
CA ASN A 79 19.62 18.15 -4.23
C ASN A 79 18.12 17.89 -4.43
N GLY A 80 17.49 17.07 -3.58
CA GLY A 80 16.05 16.81 -3.59
C GLY A 80 15.59 15.83 -4.67
N HIS A 81 16.45 14.93 -5.14
CA HIS A 81 16.04 13.82 -5.99
C HIS A 81 16.94 12.59 -5.77
N ALA A 82 16.39 11.42 -6.02
CA ALA A 82 17.13 10.18 -6.24
C ALA A 82 17.53 10.05 -7.72
N THR A 83 18.71 9.47 -7.97
CA THR A 83 19.20 9.14 -9.32
C THR A 83 19.31 7.63 -9.50
N LEU A 84 18.53 7.09 -10.42
CA LEU A 84 18.65 5.72 -10.93
C LEU A 84 19.57 5.74 -12.16
N THR A 85 20.44 4.75 -12.29
CA THR A 85 21.51 4.73 -13.31
C THR A 85 21.59 3.37 -13.97
N LEU A 86 21.54 3.38 -15.30
CA LEU A 86 21.85 2.26 -16.17
C LEU A 86 23.27 2.40 -16.71
N ASP A 87 24.12 1.44 -16.38
CA ASP A 87 25.48 1.33 -16.90
C ASP A 87 25.52 0.38 -18.10
N THR A 88 26.13 0.83 -19.19
CA THR A 88 26.43 -0.02 -20.35
C THR A 88 27.50 -1.08 -20.09
N TYR A 89 28.27 -0.96 -19.00
CA TYR A 89 29.28 -1.91 -18.59
C TYR A 89 28.84 -2.64 -17.31
N PHE A 90 28.70 -3.96 -17.40
CA PHE A 90 28.51 -4.82 -16.25
C PHE A 90 29.79 -5.62 -15.96
N PRO A 91 30.43 -5.49 -14.77
CA PRO A 91 31.70 -6.16 -14.49
C PRO A 91 31.67 -7.69 -14.56
N ASP A 92 30.55 -8.31 -14.18
CA ASP A 92 30.46 -9.77 -14.11
C ASP A 92 30.05 -10.42 -15.44
N ASP A 93 29.48 -9.65 -16.37
CA ASP A 93 29.25 -10.08 -17.76
C ASP A 93 29.53 -8.98 -18.83
N PRO A 94 30.81 -8.57 -19.00
CA PRO A 94 31.16 -7.41 -19.82
C PRO A 94 30.82 -7.57 -21.30
N GLY A 95 30.01 -6.67 -21.83
CA GLY A 95 29.63 -6.63 -23.24
C GLY A 95 28.49 -7.56 -23.63
N GLU A 96 27.91 -8.27 -22.67
CA GLU A 96 26.74 -9.13 -22.87
C GLU A 96 25.49 -8.56 -22.21
N ALA A 97 25.63 -7.89 -21.06
CA ALA A 97 24.52 -7.29 -20.31
C ALA A 97 24.78 -5.85 -19.85
N PHE A 98 23.69 -5.13 -19.56
CA PHE A 98 23.69 -3.84 -18.87
C PHE A 98 23.57 -4.04 -17.35
N HIS A 99 23.88 -3.00 -16.57
CA HIS A 99 23.76 -3.02 -15.12
C HIS A 99 22.92 -1.83 -14.62
N GLY A 100 21.67 -2.09 -14.22
CA GLY A 100 20.65 -1.05 -13.95
C GLY A 100 20.28 -0.93 -12.47
N HIS A 101 19.90 0.27 -12.02
CA HIS A 101 19.30 0.43 -10.69
C HIS A 101 17.82 0.01 -10.70
N GLU A 102 17.39 -0.58 -9.59
CA GLU A 102 15.99 -0.73 -9.20
C GLU A 102 15.86 -0.43 -7.71
N MET A 103 14.83 0.32 -7.36
CA MET A 103 14.39 0.56 -5.98
C MET A 103 13.04 -0.11 -5.78
N ILE A 104 12.92 -0.84 -4.69
CA ILE A 104 11.69 -1.54 -4.28
C ILE A 104 11.33 -1.02 -2.89
N SER A 105 10.09 -0.62 -2.67
CA SER A 105 9.62 -0.28 -1.34
C SER A 105 9.70 -1.51 -0.43
N LYS A 106 10.08 -1.30 0.82
CA LYS A 106 9.97 -2.35 1.84
C LYS A 106 8.54 -2.55 2.30
N ARG A 107 7.72 -1.51 2.18
CA ARG A 107 6.28 -1.58 2.38
C ARG A 107 5.62 -2.25 1.19
N VAL A 108 4.75 -3.20 1.47
CA VAL A 108 3.77 -3.76 0.53
C VAL A 108 2.47 -3.02 0.76
N PHE A 109 1.76 -2.65 -0.31
CA PHE A 109 0.54 -1.87 -0.24
C PHE A 109 -0.63 -2.73 -0.70
N ALA A 110 -1.63 -2.89 0.16
CA ALA A 110 -2.96 -3.36 -0.23
C ALA A 110 -3.81 -2.17 -0.71
N ARG A 111 -4.92 -2.41 -1.40
CA ARG A 111 -5.81 -1.33 -1.87
C ARG A 111 -6.52 -0.65 -0.72
N GLY A 112 -7.09 -1.43 0.19
CA GLY A 112 -8.15 -0.97 1.09
C GLY A 112 -9.25 -0.26 0.31
N GLY A 113 -9.73 0.89 0.80
CA GLY A 113 -10.62 1.80 0.07
C GLY A 113 -9.96 2.65 -1.00
N GLY A 114 -8.78 2.23 -1.47
CA GLY A 114 -8.06 2.85 -2.56
C GLY A 114 -6.77 3.51 -2.10
N VAL A 115 -5.75 3.36 -2.93
CA VAL A 115 -4.40 3.89 -2.70
C VAL A 115 -3.91 4.64 -3.94
N SER A 116 -3.30 5.80 -3.71
CA SER A 116 -2.68 6.61 -4.76
C SER A 116 -1.17 6.50 -4.66
N PHE A 117 -0.54 6.05 -5.74
CA PHE A 117 0.90 6.03 -5.93
C PHE A 117 1.33 7.18 -6.83
N GLU A 118 2.27 8.00 -6.37
CA GLU A 118 2.71 9.19 -7.09
C GLU A 118 4.24 9.23 -7.19
N TRP A 119 4.73 9.42 -8.42
CA TRP A 119 6.14 9.66 -8.71
C TRP A 119 6.29 10.97 -9.45
N ARG A 120 7.21 11.83 -9.01
CA ARG A 120 7.66 12.97 -9.82
C ARG A 120 9.00 12.63 -10.46
N SER A 121 8.98 12.18 -11.71
CA SER A 121 10.15 11.59 -12.38
C SER A 121 10.45 12.26 -13.72
N ARG A 122 11.66 12.01 -14.23
CA ARG A 122 12.10 12.30 -15.60
C ARG A 122 13.28 11.42 -16.02
N ILE A 123 13.47 11.28 -17.33
CA ILE A 123 14.74 10.80 -17.89
C ILE A 123 15.71 11.98 -17.99
N ASP A 124 16.96 11.84 -17.54
CA ASP A 124 17.99 12.86 -17.78
C ASP A 124 18.54 12.74 -19.21
N GLU A 125 17.88 13.41 -20.14
CA GLU A 125 18.26 13.43 -21.56
C GLU A 125 19.74 13.80 -21.80
N SER A 126 20.37 14.54 -20.89
CA SER A 126 21.78 14.94 -21.04
C SER A 126 22.75 13.76 -20.91
N THR A 127 22.29 12.66 -20.31
CA THR A 127 23.04 11.41 -20.15
C THR A 127 22.72 10.38 -21.24
N VAL A 128 21.57 10.54 -21.92
CA VAL A 128 21.16 9.66 -23.02
C VAL A 128 22.01 9.93 -24.28
N PRO A 129 22.64 8.91 -24.87
CA PRO A 129 23.36 9.08 -26.13
C PRO A 129 22.43 9.59 -27.24
N ALA A 130 22.86 10.63 -27.96
CA ALA A 130 22.02 11.30 -28.94
C ALA A 130 21.49 10.33 -30.01
N GLY A 131 20.16 10.24 -30.11
CA GLY A 131 19.45 9.42 -31.09
C GLY A 131 19.45 7.92 -30.79
N VAL A 132 19.73 7.52 -29.55
CA VAL A 132 19.70 6.12 -29.09
C VAL A 132 18.45 5.88 -28.24
N GLY A 133 17.62 4.94 -28.69
CA GLY A 133 16.48 4.43 -27.93
C GLY A 133 16.86 3.22 -27.06
N GLY A 134 15.90 2.38 -26.70
CA GLY A 134 16.17 1.08 -26.06
C GLY A 134 16.18 1.07 -24.54
N ILE A 135 15.87 2.20 -23.90
CA ILE A 135 15.96 2.39 -22.45
C ILE A 135 14.57 2.71 -21.91
N VAL A 136 14.25 2.11 -20.76
CA VAL A 136 13.01 2.27 -20.03
C VAL A 136 13.34 2.80 -18.64
N ASN A 137 12.68 3.88 -18.21
CA ASN A 137 12.52 4.19 -16.80
C ASN A 137 11.11 3.73 -16.38
N GLY A 138 11.04 2.63 -15.63
CA GLY A 138 9.79 2.10 -15.09
C GLY A 138 9.46 2.74 -13.75
N LEU A 139 8.19 3.07 -13.55
CA LEU A 139 7.56 3.56 -12.33
C LEU A 139 6.30 2.72 -12.14
N PHE A 140 6.34 1.76 -11.23
CA PHE A 140 5.36 0.67 -11.27
C PHE A 140 5.09 0.07 -9.90
N THR A 141 3.96 -0.62 -9.78
CA THR A 141 3.68 -1.53 -8.66
C THR A 141 3.83 -2.96 -9.15
N TYR A 142 4.32 -3.86 -8.30
CA TYR A 142 4.50 -5.27 -8.69
C TYR A 142 4.56 -6.18 -7.49
N ASP A 143 3.90 -7.34 -7.56
CA ASP A 143 4.24 -8.51 -6.77
C ASP A 143 3.78 -9.84 -7.39
N VAL A 144 4.25 -10.94 -6.81
CA VAL A 144 3.89 -12.32 -7.17
C VAL A 144 3.41 -13.02 -5.91
N THR A 145 2.18 -12.71 -5.58
CA THR A 145 1.53 -13.11 -4.33
C THR A 145 0.77 -14.41 -4.48
N ARG A 146 0.34 -14.79 -5.70
CA ARG A 146 -0.37 -16.05 -5.91
C ARG A 146 0.00 -16.87 -7.16
N SER A 147 -0.79 -17.91 -7.41
CA SER A 147 -0.66 -18.82 -8.54
C SER A 147 -2.04 -19.19 -9.06
N ASP A 148 -2.09 -19.48 -10.35
CA ASP A 148 -3.32 -19.88 -11.02
C ASP A 148 -3.85 -21.26 -10.55
N SER A 149 -5.00 -21.65 -11.09
CA SER A 149 -5.59 -22.98 -10.83
C SER A 149 -4.71 -24.18 -11.24
N SER A 150 -3.64 -23.95 -12.00
CA SER A 150 -2.63 -24.95 -12.40
C SER A 150 -1.40 -24.94 -11.48
N ASN A 151 -1.39 -24.09 -10.45
CA ASN A 151 -0.29 -23.88 -9.51
C ASN A 151 0.95 -23.25 -10.18
N GLU A 152 0.75 -22.43 -11.21
CA GLU A 152 1.80 -21.62 -11.84
C GLU A 152 1.74 -20.18 -11.30
N PRO A 153 2.87 -19.56 -10.93
CA PRO A 153 2.90 -18.19 -10.43
C PRO A 153 2.30 -17.19 -11.43
N VAL A 154 1.55 -16.24 -10.89
CA VAL A 154 0.91 -15.13 -11.60
C VAL A 154 1.28 -13.82 -10.94
N ARG A 155 1.24 -12.74 -11.70
CA ARG A 155 1.64 -11.42 -11.20
C ARG A 155 0.48 -10.45 -11.28
N ASP A 156 0.58 -9.50 -10.36
CA ASP A 156 -0.16 -8.25 -10.40
C ASP A 156 0.83 -7.10 -10.55
N GLU A 157 0.55 -6.19 -11.48
CA GLU A 157 1.44 -5.09 -11.84
C GLU A 157 0.69 -3.93 -12.49
N ILE A 158 1.06 -2.68 -12.14
CA ILE A 158 0.53 -1.45 -12.74
C ILE A 158 1.69 -0.54 -13.12
N ASP A 159 1.75 -0.13 -14.38
CA ASP A 159 2.93 0.51 -14.94
C ASP A 159 2.70 1.94 -15.43
N PHE A 160 3.68 2.79 -15.16
CA PHE A 160 4.15 3.85 -16.06
C PHE A 160 5.56 3.52 -16.55
N GLU A 161 5.78 3.61 -17.86
CA GLU A 161 7.07 3.40 -18.48
C GLU A 161 7.44 4.59 -19.37
N LEU A 162 8.57 5.24 -19.05
CA LEU A 162 9.13 6.34 -19.83
C LEU A 162 10.16 5.77 -20.81
N LEU A 163 9.87 5.85 -22.11
CA LEU A 163 10.66 5.19 -23.14
C LEU A 163 11.56 6.21 -23.86
N THR A 164 12.87 5.95 -23.94
CA THR A 164 13.77 6.81 -24.74
C THR A 164 13.44 6.79 -26.24
N ASN A 165 12.72 5.78 -26.72
CA ASN A 165 12.20 5.74 -28.08
C ASN A 165 11.22 6.90 -28.36
N GLU A 166 10.42 7.29 -27.38
CA GLU A 166 9.47 8.40 -27.50
C GLU A 166 10.19 9.76 -27.47
N LEU A 167 11.28 9.87 -26.70
CA LEU A 167 12.20 11.02 -26.72
C LEU A 167 12.89 11.17 -28.08
N VAL A 168 13.44 10.07 -28.62
CA VAL A 168 14.15 10.08 -29.91
C VAL A 168 13.21 10.39 -31.07
N SER A 169 11.96 9.93 -31.01
CA SER A 169 10.95 10.21 -32.03
C SER A 169 10.28 11.58 -31.87
N GLY A 170 10.42 12.21 -30.71
CA GLY A 170 9.78 13.49 -30.36
C GLY A 170 8.27 13.38 -30.20
N GLN A 171 7.79 12.21 -29.79
CA GLN A 171 6.38 11.96 -29.50
C GLN A 171 6.05 12.23 -28.03
N ASP A 172 7.01 11.98 -27.14
CA ASP A 172 6.94 12.33 -25.71
C ASP A 172 5.72 11.77 -24.98
N ARG A 173 5.38 10.50 -25.22
CA ARG A 173 4.22 9.84 -24.58
C ARG A 173 4.69 8.78 -23.57
N PRO A 174 4.20 8.80 -22.33
CA PRO A 174 4.37 7.66 -21.42
C PRO A 174 3.64 6.44 -21.97
N PHE A 175 4.18 5.27 -21.68
CA PHE A 175 3.50 4.00 -21.87
C PHE A 175 2.92 3.56 -20.52
N THR A 176 1.72 3.02 -20.52
CA THR A 176 1.07 2.42 -19.34
C THR A 176 0.80 0.97 -19.65
N ASN A 177 0.85 0.11 -18.65
CA ASN A 177 0.54 -1.29 -18.78
C ASN A 177 -0.05 -1.80 -17.46
N ILE A 178 -0.72 -2.95 -17.53
CA ILE A 178 -1.40 -3.53 -16.37
C ILE A 178 -1.50 -5.04 -16.54
N TYR A 179 -1.35 -5.72 -15.41
CA TYR A 179 -1.43 -7.16 -15.26
C TYR A 179 -2.27 -7.49 -14.03
N SER A 180 -3.30 -8.31 -14.21
CA SER A 180 -4.09 -8.92 -13.15
C SER A 180 -4.10 -10.43 -13.41
N GLU A 181 -3.45 -11.20 -12.54
CA GLU A 181 -3.41 -12.66 -12.60
C GLU A 181 -2.79 -13.31 -13.83
N GLU A 182 -1.96 -12.59 -14.58
CA GLU A 182 -1.33 -13.21 -15.73
C GLU A 182 0.00 -13.89 -15.42
N GLY A 183 0.19 -15.06 -16.02
CA GLY A 183 1.47 -15.75 -16.00
C GLY A 183 2.57 -15.02 -16.79
N PHE A 184 3.81 -15.49 -16.62
CA PHE A 184 5.01 -14.86 -17.19
C PHE A 184 5.27 -15.20 -18.67
N ASN A 185 4.57 -16.18 -19.23
CA ASN A 185 4.91 -16.75 -20.55
C ASN A 185 4.02 -16.20 -21.67
N GLY A 186 4.55 -15.24 -22.44
CA GLY A 186 3.95 -14.79 -23.70
C GLY A 186 2.73 -13.88 -23.54
N VAL A 187 2.56 -13.29 -22.35
CA VAL A 187 1.54 -12.28 -22.05
C VAL A 187 2.22 -10.91 -21.94
N THR A 188 1.63 -9.91 -22.59
CA THR A 188 2.20 -8.55 -22.70
C THR A 188 1.42 -7.48 -21.92
N GLY A 189 0.40 -7.89 -21.16
CA GLY A 189 -0.50 -6.99 -20.43
C GLY A 189 -1.39 -6.20 -21.38
N ASP A 190 -2.17 -5.27 -20.83
CA ASP A 190 -2.91 -4.27 -21.62
C ASP A 190 -2.14 -2.94 -21.72
N GLY A 191 -1.19 -2.91 -22.65
CA GLY A 191 -0.28 -1.79 -22.84
C GLY A 191 -0.84 -0.67 -23.74
N ALA A 192 -0.74 0.59 -23.29
CA ALA A 192 -1.21 1.75 -24.04
C ALA A 192 -0.34 3.00 -23.85
N PHE A 193 -0.09 3.73 -24.94
CA PHE A 193 0.50 5.07 -24.88
C PHE A 193 -0.55 6.11 -24.48
N VAL A 194 -0.21 6.98 -23.52
CA VAL A 194 -1.13 7.99 -22.98
C VAL A 194 -0.68 9.43 -23.28
N THR A 195 -1.63 10.36 -23.25
CA THR A 195 -1.43 11.80 -23.51
C THR A 195 -2.37 12.61 -22.61
N PRO A 196 -2.05 13.87 -22.23
CA PRO A 196 -0.98 14.71 -22.77
C PRO A 196 0.29 14.71 -21.93
N VAL A 197 1.43 14.55 -22.59
CA VAL A 197 2.74 14.93 -22.05
C VAL A 197 3.45 15.79 -23.09
N SER A 198 4.13 16.84 -22.63
CA SER A 198 4.73 17.84 -23.53
C SER A 198 6.23 17.65 -23.76
N ASP A 199 6.92 16.96 -22.85
CA ASP A 199 8.38 16.74 -22.85
C ASP A 199 8.74 15.67 -21.80
N LEU A 200 9.05 14.44 -22.20
CA LEU A 200 9.41 13.36 -21.26
C LEU A 200 10.77 13.60 -20.54
N GLY A 201 11.60 14.53 -21.04
CA GLY A 201 12.84 14.96 -20.39
C GLY A 201 12.61 15.99 -19.28
N ALA A 202 11.41 16.55 -19.18
CA ALA A 202 10.99 17.40 -18.08
C ALA A 202 10.42 16.56 -16.92
N TYR A 203 10.44 17.13 -15.71
CA TYR A 203 9.74 16.52 -14.59
C TYR A 203 8.24 16.63 -14.78
N HIS A 204 7.58 15.48 -14.69
CA HIS A 204 6.13 15.33 -14.66
C HIS A 204 5.74 14.52 -13.41
N THR A 205 4.52 14.72 -12.93
CA THR A 205 3.94 13.90 -11.87
C THR A 205 3.11 12.78 -12.53
N TYR A 206 3.50 11.54 -12.27
CA TYR A 206 2.81 10.34 -12.71
C TYR A 206 2.10 9.76 -11.50
N ARG A 207 0.77 9.63 -11.57
CA ARG A 207 -0.04 9.13 -10.46
C ARG A 207 -0.92 7.98 -10.91
N VAL A 208 -0.96 6.92 -10.11
CA VAL A 208 -1.88 5.79 -10.24
C VAL A 208 -2.80 5.82 -9.03
N ASP A 209 -4.11 5.93 -9.24
CA ASP A 209 -5.11 5.69 -8.20
C ASP A 209 -5.64 4.27 -8.40
N TRP A 210 -5.33 3.37 -7.46
CA TRP A 210 -5.72 1.97 -7.48
C TRP A 210 -6.90 1.78 -6.54
N HIS A 211 -8.08 1.57 -7.12
CA HIS A 211 -9.34 1.28 -6.45
C HIS A 211 -9.66 -0.21 -6.58
N ARG A 212 -10.67 -0.70 -5.85
CA ARG A 212 -11.10 -2.10 -5.93
C ARG A 212 -11.72 -2.45 -7.28
N ASP A 213 -12.43 -1.50 -7.89
CA ASP A 213 -13.20 -1.67 -9.13
C ASP A 213 -12.49 -1.11 -10.37
N ARG A 214 -11.43 -0.31 -10.20
CA ARG A 214 -10.71 0.32 -11.30
C ARG A 214 -9.29 0.76 -10.97
N VAL A 215 -8.51 1.02 -12.02
CA VAL A 215 -7.24 1.74 -11.95
C VAL A 215 -7.33 3.00 -12.80
N ASP A 216 -6.99 4.15 -12.21
CA ASP A 216 -6.94 5.44 -12.89
C ASP A 216 -5.49 5.95 -12.98
N TRP A 217 -5.03 6.30 -14.18
CA TRP A 217 -3.71 6.90 -14.40
C TRP A 217 -3.85 8.38 -14.68
N TYR A 218 -2.99 9.18 -14.04
CA TYR A 218 -2.92 10.63 -14.22
C TYR A 218 -1.50 11.06 -14.59
N VAL A 219 -1.43 12.10 -15.41
CA VAL A 219 -0.18 12.84 -15.64
C VAL A 219 -0.42 14.33 -15.37
N ASP A 220 0.37 14.91 -14.48
CA ASP A 220 0.20 16.28 -13.98
C ASP A 220 -1.26 16.58 -13.56
N ASP A 221 -1.84 15.69 -12.76
CA ASP A 221 -3.23 15.71 -12.29
C ASP A 221 -4.31 15.55 -13.37
N VAL A 222 -3.94 15.33 -14.63
CA VAL A 222 -4.88 15.06 -15.73
C VAL A 222 -5.10 13.55 -15.84
N LEU A 223 -6.35 13.08 -15.70
CA LEU A 223 -6.71 11.69 -15.96
C LEU A 223 -6.44 11.35 -17.43
N VAL A 224 -5.63 10.32 -17.67
CA VAL A 224 -5.20 9.90 -19.02
C VAL A 224 -5.63 8.49 -19.40
N ARG A 225 -5.96 7.63 -18.43
CA ARG A 225 -6.46 6.26 -18.65
C ARG A 225 -7.25 5.79 -17.43
N THR A 226 -8.29 5.00 -17.67
CA THR A 226 -9.02 4.22 -16.66
C THR A 226 -9.12 2.77 -17.16
N GLU A 227 -8.93 1.79 -16.29
CA GLU A 227 -9.11 0.35 -16.53
C GLU A 227 -10.09 -0.21 -15.49
N THR A 228 -11.12 -0.94 -15.92
CA THR A 228 -12.17 -1.49 -15.04
C THR A 228 -12.36 -2.99 -15.24
N GLU A 229 -11.73 -3.60 -16.25
CA GLU A 229 -11.88 -5.02 -16.56
C GLU A 229 -10.71 -5.85 -16.01
N ASN A 230 -9.47 -5.33 -16.11
CA ASN A 230 -8.25 -6.02 -15.69
C ASN A 230 -7.62 -5.35 -14.45
N VAL A 231 -8.37 -5.29 -13.35
CA VAL A 231 -7.96 -4.60 -12.12
C VAL A 231 -7.19 -5.56 -11.21
N PRO A 232 -5.90 -5.28 -10.92
CA PRO A 232 -5.10 -6.07 -9.99
C PRO A 232 -5.73 -6.06 -8.62
N ASP A 233 -5.76 -7.22 -7.99
CA ASP A 233 -6.44 -7.46 -6.74
C ASP A 233 -5.50 -7.95 -5.63
N ASP A 234 -4.21 -8.16 -5.88
CA ASP A 234 -3.23 -8.56 -4.86
C ASP A 234 -2.34 -7.41 -4.36
N PRO A 235 -1.87 -7.41 -3.09
CA PRO A 235 -0.98 -6.39 -2.55
C PRO A 235 0.33 -6.28 -3.33
N MET A 236 0.78 -5.05 -3.57
CA MET A 236 1.96 -4.80 -4.39
C MET A 236 3.00 -3.93 -3.70
N THR A 237 4.27 -4.22 -3.97
CA THR A 237 5.36 -3.27 -3.70
C THR A 237 5.37 -2.14 -4.72
N LEU A 238 5.82 -0.95 -4.29
CA LEU A 238 6.08 0.19 -5.15
C LEU A 238 7.52 0.15 -5.66
N ARG A 239 7.73 0.39 -6.96
CA ARG A 239 9.03 0.22 -7.61
C ARG A 239 9.37 1.35 -8.57
N ALA A 240 10.67 1.54 -8.75
CA ALA A 240 11.20 2.34 -9.83
C ALA A 240 12.54 1.77 -10.32
N ASN A 241 12.72 1.65 -11.63
CA ASN A 241 13.95 1.11 -12.21
C ASN A 241 14.39 1.90 -13.46
N ILE A 242 15.60 1.60 -13.93
CA ILE A 242 16.07 2.00 -15.25
C ILE A 242 16.81 0.84 -15.91
N TRP A 243 16.39 0.47 -17.12
CA TRP A 243 16.86 -0.75 -17.77
C TRP A 243 16.83 -0.68 -19.29
N ALA A 244 17.63 -1.55 -19.91
CA ALA A 244 17.60 -1.83 -21.33
C ALA A 244 16.79 -3.09 -21.62
N THR A 245 15.77 -2.95 -22.44
CA THR A 245 14.87 -4.05 -22.82
C THR A 245 15.42 -4.91 -23.97
N ASP A 246 14.84 -6.08 -24.17
CA ASP A 246 15.08 -6.97 -25.31
C ASP A 246 14.01 -6.80 -26.41
N ALA A 247 14.09 -7.60 -27.47
CA ALA A 247 13.20 -7.49 -28.63
C ALA A 247 11.74 -7.94 -28.36
N GLY A 248 11.46 -8.52 -27.19
CA GLY A 248 10.12 -8.89 -26.73
C GLY A 248 9.25 -7.67 -26.42
N PHE A 249 9.84 -6.56 -25.97
CA PHE A 249 9.13 -5.29 -25.80
C PHE A 249 9.43 -4.34 -26.97
N SER A 250 8.64 -4.48 -28.03
CA SER A 250 8.95 -3.88 -29.33
C SER A 250 8.88 -2.35 -29.38
N GLU A 251 8.06 -1.77 -28.51
CA GLU A 251 7.80 -0.35 -28.35
C GLU A 251 9.03 0.37 -27.78
N ALA A 252 9.72 -0.30 -26.85
CA ALA A 252 10.88 0.22 -26.15
C ALA A 252 12.21 -0.21 -26.78
N TYR A 253 12.28 -1.37 -27.44
CA TYR A 253 13.53 -1.93 -27.95
C TYR A 253 14.22 -1.07 -29.03
N ASP A 254 15.52 -0.89 -28.89
CA ASP A 254 16.42 -0.41 -29.94
C ASP A 254 17.68 -1.28 -29.99
N ALA A 255 17.93 -1.87 -31.16
CA ALA A 255 19.11 -2.68 -31.41
C ALA A 255 20.41 -1.86 -31.48
N SER A 256 20.32 -0.53 -31.59
CA SER A 256 21.48 0.36 -31.59
C SER A 256 22.13 0.51 -30.22
N LEU A 257 21.34 0.33 -29.14
CA LEU A 257 21.83 0.30 -27.77
C LEU A 257 22.54 -1.03 -27.51
N GLN A 258 23.84 -0.95 -27.20
CA GLN A 258 24.71 -2.11 -26.99
C GLN A 258 25.49 -1.98 -25.68
N PRO A 259 25.62 -3.07 -24.91
CA PRO A 259 26.51 -3.09 -23.76
C PRO A 259 27.97 -3.04 -24.24
N THR A 260 28.87 -2.55 -23.37
CA THR A 260 30.30 -2.47 -23.66
C THR A 260 31.08 -3.50 -22.86
N SER A 261 32.09 -4.09 -23.49
CA SER A 261 33.04 -4.99 -22.83
C SER A 261 34.23 -4.24 -22.20
N VAL A 262 34.24 -2.91 -22.25
CA VAL A 262 35.36 -2.06 -21.83
C VAL A 262 34.86 -1.03 -20.81
N GLU A 263 35.28 -1.18 -19.56
CA GLU A 263 34.90 -0.27 -18.44
C GLU A 263 35.11 1.21 -18.77
N ALA A 264 36.23 1.55 -19.42
CA ALA A 264 36.53 2.94 -19.80
C ALA A 264 35.60 3.51 -20.89
N GLN A 265 34.77 2.68 -21.51
CA GLN A 265 33.74 3.09 -22.47
C GLN A 265 32.33 3.06 -21.86
N ASN A 266 32.22 2.80 -20.56
CA ASN A 266 30.94 2.82 -19.87
C ASN A 266 30.25 4.18 -20.05
N GLN A 267 28.98 4.13 -20.45
CA GLN A 267 28.03 5.22 -20.38
C GLN A 267 27.06 4.92 -19.25
N ALA A 268 26.93 5.89 -18.35
CA ALA A 268 25.89 5.93 -17.33
C ALA A 268 24.74 6.77 -17.88
N ILE A 269 23.55 6.17 -17.97
CA ILE A 269 22.32 6.85 -18.32
C ILE A 269 21.46 6.97 -17.07
N ASP A 270 20.95 8.15 -16.80
CA ASP A 270 20.29 8.48 -15.55
C ASP A 270 18.80 8.80 -15.74
N ALA A 271 17.99 8.38 -14.77
CA ALA A 271 16.63 8.87 -14.52
C ALA A 271 16.57 9.43 -13.10
N ASN A 272 15.87 10.55 -12.94
CA ASN A 272 15.81 11.27 -11.67
C ASN A 272 14.38 11.31 -11.13
N ILE A 273 14.24 11.00 -9.84
CA ILE A 273 12.96 11.00 -9.13
C ILE A 273 13.03 12.06 -8.03
N ASP A 274 12.24 13.12 -8.17
CA ASP A 274 12.17 14.25 -7.23
C ASP A 274 11.50 13.84 -5.92
N TYR A 275 10.37 13.14 -6.01
CA TYR A 275 9.75 12.49 -4.85
C TYR A 275 8.94 11.26 -5.26
N ILE A 276 8.70 10.41 -4.27
CA ILE A 276 7.68 9.37 -4.32
C ILE A 276 6.75 9.54 -3.12
N LYS A 277 5.45 9.47 -3.38
CA LYS A 277 4.42 9.61 -2.36
C LYS A 277 3.33 8.55 -2.54
N VAL A 278 2.89 7.98 -1.43
CA VAL A 278 1.75 7.06 -1.36
C VAL A 278 0.75 7.58 -0.36
N THR A 279 -0.52 7.66 -0.75
CA THR A 279 -1.61 8.11 0.11
C THR A 279 -2.81 7.20 0.00
N GLU A 280 -3.46 6.90 1.12
CA GLU A 280 -4.80 6.31 1.11
C GLU A 280 -5.81 7.34 0.59
N LYS A 281 -6.72 6.91 -0.28
CA LYS A 281 -7.71 7.77 -0.91
C LYS A 281 -8.99 7.88 -0.09
N ALA A 282 -9.47 6.76 0.43
CA ALA A 282 -10.67 6.68 1.23
C ALA A 282 -10.47 5.60 2.31
N ALA A 283 -9.91 5.98 3.45
CA ALA A 283 -9.83 5.07 4.58
C ALA A 283 -10.95 5.41 5.57
N ALA A 284 -11.96 4.56 5.64
CA ALA A 284 -12.59 4.29 6.92
C ALA A 284 -11.71 3.22 7.57
N PHE A 285 -10.98 3.64 8.58
CA PHE A 285 -10.09 2.76 9.32
C PHE A 285 -10.89 2.11 10.45
N ASP A 286 -11.05 0.78 10.43
CA ASP A 286 -11.60 0.07 11.58
C ASP A 286 -10.45 -0.39 12.50
N SER A 287 -10.19 0.45 13.50
CA SER A 287 -9.27 0.17 14.60
C SER A 287 -9.65 -1.02 15.49
N ASN A 288 -10.82 -1.64 15.27
CA ASN A 288 -11.35 -2.72 16.12
C ASN A 288 -10.52 -4.01 16.09
N LEU A 289 -9.58 -4.15 15.15
CA LEU A 289 -8.41 -5.00 15.33
C LEU A 289 -7.23 -4.13 15.79
N SER A 290 -7.01 -4.08 17.10
CA SER A 290 -5.75 -3.62 17.69
C SER A 290 -5.12 -4.80 18.42
N THR A 291 -4.01 -5.32 17.91
CA THR A 291 -3.37 -6.54 18.43
C THR A 291 -2.44 -6.28 19.62
N THR A 292 -2.93 -5.62 20.69
CA THR A 292 -2.19 -5.49 21.96
C THR A 292 -2.91 -6.19 23.12
N VAL A 293 -2.18 -7.09 23.82
CA VAL A 293 -2.36 -7.58 25.21
C VAL A 293 -3.02 -8.96 25.49
N ARG A 294 -2.21 -9.79 26.18
CA ARG A 294 -2.41 -10.89 27.18
C ARG A 294 -3.74 -11.70 27.26
N GLY A 295 -3.57 -13.01 27.08
CA GLY A 295 -4.24 -14.06 27.87
C GLY A 295 -4.36 -15.44 27.19
N ASP A 296 -3.46 -16.37 27.53
CA ASP A 296 -3.55 -17.85 27.47
C ASP A 296 -4.04 -18.60 26.18
N ASN A 297 -3.28 -19.54 25.62
CA ASN A 297 -2.22 -19.30 24.62
C ASN A 297 -1.89 -20.53 23.77
N LEU A 298 -1.84 -20.36 22.41
CA LEU A 298 -1.31 -20.97 21.10
C LEU A 298 -1.17 -22.44 20.48
N LEU A 299 -1.61 -22.61 19.20
CA LEU A 299 -1.39 -23.74 18.24
C LEU A 299 -0.05 -23.65 17.42
N ILE A 300 0.14 -24.31 16.24
CA ILE A 300 0.85 -25.60 16.02
C ILE A 300 1.77 -25.64 14.73
N ASP A 301 3.05 -26.07 14.81
CA ASP A 301 3.87 -26.81 13.80
C ASP A 301 4.12 -28.26 14.29
N SER A 302 3.82 -29.34 13.54
CA SER A 302 3.91 -30.77 13.98
C SER A 302 5.28 -31.32 14.48
N SER A 303 6.39 -30.61 14.26
CA SER A 303 7.72 -30.92 14.81
C SER A 303 8.11 -29.97 15.95
N PHE A 304 7.45 -28.82 16.02
CA PHE A 304 7.44 -27.89 17.15
C PHE A 304 6.17 -28.02 18.01
N THR A 305 5.39 -29.09 17.81
CA THR A 305 4.14 -29.39 18.52
C THR A 305 3.97 -30.86 18.82
N PRO A 306 3.62 -31.15 20.07
CA PRO A 306 2.91 -32.35 20.39
C PRO A 306 1.41 -32.01 20.59
N ASP A 307 0.58 -32.49 19.67
CA ASP A 307 -0.87 -32.75 19.77
C ASP A 307 -1.87 -31.56 19.66
N PRO A 308 -2.97 -31.69 18.88
CA PRO A 308 -4.01 -30.67 18.67
C PRO A 308 -5.03 -30.68 19.80
N GLY A 309 -4.60 -30.18 20.96
CA GLY A 309 -5.38 -30.13 22.20
C GLY A 309 -6.02 -28.76 22.50
N PRO A 310 -7.06 -28.73 23.37
CA PRO A 310 -7.98 -27.60 23.59
C PRO A 310 -7.41 -26.49 24.49
N GLU A 311 -6.17 -26.07 24.30
CA GLU A 311 -5.49 -25.10 25.19
C GLU A 311 -5.53 -23.65 24.68
N PHE A 312 -6.33 -23.36 23.63
CA PHE A 312 -6.32 -22.07 22.90
C PHE A 312 -7.34 -21.01 23.26
N GLY A 313 -8.37 -21.34 24.03
CA GLY A 313 -9.39 -20.37 24.43
C GLY A 313 -10.21 -19.82 23.25
N VAL A 314 -11.51 -19.62 23.45
CA VAL A 314 -12.32 -18.80 22.54
C VAL A 314 -12.19 -17.35 23.03
N PRO A 315 -12.08 -16.33 22.15
CA PRO A 315 -12.07 -14.94 22.57
C PRO A 315 -13.30 -14.61 23.44
N ASP A 316 -13.12 -13.76 24.46
CA ASP A 316 -14.26 -13.19 25.20
C ASP A 316 -15.08 -12.29 24.24
N GLU A 317 -16.41 -12.32 24.39
CA GLU A 317 -17.36 -11.57 23.55
C GLU A 317 -16.97 -10.09 23.43
N GLY A 318 -16.63 -9.65 22.20
CA GLY A 318 -16.54 -8.24 21.84
C GLY A 318 -15.16 -7.59 21.82
N ASN A 319 -14.04 -8.33 21.84
CA ASN A 319 -12.70 -7.79 21.58
C ASN A 319 -11.78 -8.82 20.88
N PHE A 320 -11.33 -8.51 19.66
CA PHE A 320 -10.51 -9.33 18.77
C PHE A 320 -9.02 -9.44 19.18
N THR A 321 -8.71 -9.81 20.43
CA THR A 321 -7.32 -9.82 20.94
C THR A 321 -6.75 -11.24 21.14
N GLY A 322 -5.53 -11.51 20.64
CA GLY A 322 -4.76 -12.76 20.84
C GLY A 322 -3.44 -12.59 21.62
N GLY A 323 -2.91 -13.66 22.22
CA GLY A 323 -1.65 -13.65 23.00
C GLY A 323 -0.42 -14.19 22.25
N TRP A 324 0.78 -13.69 22.58
CA TRP A 324 2.05 -14.17 22.01
C TRP A 324 2.56 -15.46 22.71
N LYS A 325 2.99 -16.48 21.95
CA LYS A 325 3.98 -17.49 22.44
C LYS A 325 5.34 -17.24 21.87
N ALA A 326 6.33 -17.71 22.63
CA ALA A 326 7.68 -17.91 22.15
C ALA A 326 8.05 -19.40 22.18
N PHE A 327 8.82 -19.82 21.19
CA PHE A 327 9.41 -21.14 21.04
C PHE A 327 10.93 -21.03 20.95
N SER A 328 11.63 -22.11 21.28
CA SER A 328 13.11 -22.17 21.27
C SER A 328 13.76 -21.10 22.15
N ASN A 329 14.65 -20.27 21.60
CA ASN A 329 15.36 -19.22 22.34
C ASN A 329 14.69 -17.85 22.19
N ALA A 330 13.39 -17.78 21.89
CA ALA A 330 12.63 -16.54 21.97
C ALA A 330 12.09 -16.33 23.39
N PHE A 331 12.04 -15.07 23.85
CA PHE A 331 11.52 -14.71 25.16
C PHE A 331 10.59 -13.50 25.06
N PRO A 332 9.31 -13.62 25.47
CA PRO A 332 8.47 -12.45 25.66
C PRO A 332 8.96 -11.71 26.91
N GLN A 333 9.33 -10.44 26.77
CA GLN A 333 9.70 -9.59 27.90
C GLN A 333 8.56 -8.67 28.26
N SER A 334 8.00 -8.86 29.46
CA SER A 334 6.98 -7.99 30.03
C SER A 334 7.54 -6.69 30.64
N THR A 335 8.83 -6.40 30.48
CA THR A 335 9.53 -5.18 30.94
C THR A 335 10.89 -5.10 30.25
N PRO A 336 11.28 -3.97 29.64
CA PRO A 336 12.63 -3.81 29.09
C PRO A 336 13.66 -4.06 30.20
N SER A 337 14.49 -5.09 30.05
CA SER A 337 15.53 -5.41 31.03
C SER A 337 16.52 -4.24 31.23
N ASN A 338 17.34 -4.32 32.29
CA ASN A 338 18.42 -3.39 32.69
C ASN A 338 19.48 -3.04 31.59
N GLU A 339 19.28 -3.41 30.32
CA GLU A 339 20.16 -3.17 29.18
C GLU A 339 19.96 -1.79 28.52
N GLY A 340 19.03 -0.95 29.00
CA GLY A 340 19.01 0.49 28.71
C GLY A 340 18.41 0.91 27.37
N ILE A 341 17.64 0.04 26.70
CA ILE A 341 16.87 0.36 25.49
C ILE A 341 15.44 0.70 25.92
N ALA A 342 14.96 1.89 25.56
CA ALA A 342 13.58 2.31 25.85
C ALA A 342 12.61 1.69 24.85
N ALA A 343 11.45 1.20 25.33
CA ALA A 343 10.32 0.82 24.47
C ALA A 343 9.87 2.01 23.63
N PHE A 344 9.38 1.75 22.42
CA PHE A 344 9.05 2.82 21.50
C PHE A 344 7.72 3.51 21.83
N ASP A 345 6.72 2.76 22.28
CA ASP A 345 5.38 3.26 22.64
C ASP A 345 5.15 3.38 24.16
N GLY A 346 5.98 2.73 24.98
CA GLY A 346 5.87 2.72 26.43
C GLY A 346 4.96 1.62 27.00
N ASP A 347 4.49 0.69 26.17
CA ASP A 347 3.66 -0.45 26.57
C ASP A 347 4.43 -1.80 26.55
N ASP A 348 3.87 -2.81 27.23
CA ASP A 348 4.56 -3.94 27.85
C ASP A 348 4.83 -5.17 26.93
N ALA A 349 4.92 -5.01 25.60
CA ALA A 349 5.00 -6.14 24.64
C ALA A 349 6.28 -6.20 23.79
N SER A 350 7.46 -6.10 24.42
CA SER A 350 8.74 -6.34 23.75
C SER A 350 9.11 -7.83 23.69
N GLY A 351 9.50 -8.36 22.53
CA GLY A 351 10.06 -9.70 22.38
C GLY A 351 11.56 -9.66 22.12
N LYS A 352 12.34 -10.57 22.72
CA LYS A 352 13.76 -10.75 22.38
C LYS A 352 14.00 -12.14 21.80
N PHE A 353 14.54 -12.18 20.58
CA PHE A 353 14.90 -13.39 19.85
C PHE A 353 16.39 -13.64 20.06
N PHE A 354 16.80 -14.90 20.16
CA PHE A 354 18.22 -15.27 20.18
C PHE A 354 18.52 -16.34 19.14
N GLY A 355 19.69 -16.26 18.53
CA GLY A 355 20.23 -17.32 17.67
C GLY A 355 20.50 -18.62 18.43
N SER A 356 20.80 -19.70 17.70
CA SER A 356 21.07 -20.99 18.34
C SER A 356 22.41 -20.97 19.08
N PHE A 357 22.38 -20.91 20.42
CA PHE A 357 23.63 -20.97 21.21
C PHE A 357 24.36 -22.33 21.06
N PHE A 358 23.64 -23.40 20.67
CA PHE A 358 24.16 -24.76 20.47
C PHE A 358 23.23 -25.61 19.59
N SER A 359 23.58 -25.88 18.32
CA SER A 359 22.97 -26.91 17.44
C SER A 359 21.45 -27.09 17.52
N GLY A 360 20.72 -26.02 17.85
CA GLY A 360 19.27 -26.01 18.12
C GLY A 360 18.58 -25.17 17.05
N GLY A 361 17.29 -25.41 16.84
CA GLY A 361 16.52 -24.75 15.78
C GLY A 361 16.35 -23.24 15.98
N ASP A 362 15.76 -22.61 14.97
CA ASP A 362 15.46 -21.17 14.89
C ASP A 362 14.52 -20.71 16.02
N SER A 363 14.53 -19.39 16.29
CA SER A 363 13.71 -18.77 17.34
C SER A 363 12.45 -18.17 16.75
N VAL A 364 11.30 -18.48 17.34
CA VAL A 364 9.98 -18.14 16.79
C VAL A 364 9.08 -17.53 17.87
N MET A 365 8.35 -16.46 17.54
CA MET A 365 7.20 -16.00 18.33
C MET A 365 5.95 -15.91 17.45
N ILE A 366 4.79 -16.22 18.02
CA ILE A 366 3.55 -16.36 17.26
C ILE A 366 2.36 -15.74 18.03
N GLN A 367 1.45 -15.07 17.32
CA GLN A 367 0.17 -14.56 17.81
C GLN A 367 -0.94 -14.93 16.82
N ARG A 368 -2.11 -15.35 17.30
CA ARG A 368 -3.26 -15.77 16.46
C ARG A 368 -4.54 -15.01 16.82
N VAL A 369 -5.33 -14.68 15.80
CA VAL A 369 -6.67 -14.05 15.87
C VAL A 369 -7.67 -14.95 15.13
N THR A 370 -8.91 -15.05 15.61
CA THR A 370 -10.01 -15.84 15.01
C THR A 370 -11.23 -14.97 14.74
N GLU A 371 -12.12 -15.41 13.85
CA GLU A 371 -13.42 -14.79 13.56
C GLU A 371 -14.23 -14.47 14.83
N ASP A 372 -15.05 -13.41 14.79
CA ASP A 372 -15.94 -13.07 15.90
C ASP A 372 -17.21 -13.91 15.96
N GLN A 373 -18.01 -13.71 17.00
CA GLN A 373 -19.31 -14.36 17.16
C GLN A 373 -20.42 -13.72 16.30
N ALA A 374 -20.15 -12.65 15.55
CA ALA A 374 -21.10 -12.03 14.63
C ALA A 374 -21.15 -12.75 13.28
N GLY A 375 -20.14 -13.59 12.97
CA GLY A 375 -20.10 -14.43 11.76
C GLY A 375 -19.66 -13.68 10.51
N HIS A 376 -18.85 -12.63 10.69
CA HIS A 376 -18.17 -11.95 9.59
C HIS A 376 -16.94 -12.75 9.18
N SER A 377 -17.03 -13.39 8.02
CA SER A 377 -15.90 -14.10 7.41
C SER A 377 -14.74 -13.15 7.14
N PHE A 378 -13.50 -13.64 7.25
CA PHE A 378 -12.31 -12.91 6.80
C PHE A 378 -12.05 -13.08 5.29
N ASP A 379 -12.94 -13.72 4.54
CA ASP A 379 -12.72 -13.99 3.13
C ASP A 379 -12.57 -12.68 2.35
N ASP A 380 -11.50 -12.58 1.54
CA ASP A 380 -11.16 -11.46 0.66
C ASP A 380 -11.01 -10.10 1.39
N MET A 381 -10.91 -10.14 2.72
CA MET A 381 -10.64 -8.99 3.55
C MET A 381 -9.19 -8.53 3.38
N GLU A 382 -9.00 -7.21 3.23
CA GLU A 382 -7.68 -6.61 3.14
C GLU A 382 -7.20 -6.14 4.52
N PHE A 383 -5.90 -6.24 4.78
CA PHE A 383 -5.30 -5.85 6.04
C PHE A 383 -3.98 -5.11 5.84
N GLU A 384 -3.64 -4.26 6.80
CA GLU A 384 -2.28 -3.78 6.99
C GLU A 384 -1.70 -4.43 8.25
N ALA A 385 -0.50 -4.99 8.15
CA ALA A 385 0.23 -5.47 9.31
C ALA A 385 1.55 -4.71 9.47
N THR A 386 1.72 -4.06 10.61
CA THR A 386 2.91 -3.28 10.96
C THR A 386 3.70 -4.00 12.04
N PHE A 387 5.01 -4.10 11.85
CA PHE A 387 5.92 -4.75 12.78
C PHE A 387 7.24 -4.00 12.86
N ARG A 388 7.89 -3.99 14.03
CA ARG A 388 9.15 -3.25 14.20
C ARG A 388 10.22 -4.13 14.80
N MET A 389 11.41 -4.11 14.22
CA MET A 389 12.56 -4.87 14.69
C MET A 389 13.76 -3.98 14.94
N LEU A 390 14.42 -4.13 16.09
CA LEU A 390 15.65 -3.40 16.38
C LEU A 390 16.83 -4.10 15.74
N THR A 391 17.54 -3.39 14.86
CA THR A 391 18.82 -3.87 14.37
C THR A 391 19.86 -3.87 15.47
N PRO A 392 20.74 -4.87 15.50
CA PRO A 392 21.78 -4.99 16.52
C PRO A 392 22.99 -4.09 16.25
N SER A 393 23.87 -3.97 17.25
CA SER A 393 25.08 -3.13 17.19
C SER A 393 26.32 -3.90 16.69
N GLY A 394 27.27 -3.21 16.05
CA GLY A 394 28.44 -3.78 15.33
C GLY A 394 29.52 -4.52 16.10
N SER A 395 29.33 -4.82 17.40
CA SER A 395 30.13 -5.83 18.12
C SER A 395 29.36 -7.10 18.43
N ASP A 396 28.05 -7.11 18.19
CA ASP A 396 27.20 -8.29 18.22
C ASP A 396 27.41 -9.09 16.91
N SER A 397 27.24 -10.41 16.94
CA SER A 397 27.58 -11.34 15.83
C SER A 397 26.72 -11.19 14.56
N ILE A 398 26.04 -10.05 14.44
CA ILE A 398 24.95 -9.84 13.50
C ILE A 398 25.34 -8.92 12.35
N VAL A 399 26.47 -8.20 12.46
CA VAL A 399 27.01 -7.47 11.31
C VAL A 399 27.85 -8.43 10.48
N GLY A 400 27.18 -9.03 9.50
CA GLY A 400 27.71 -10.05 8.60
C GLY A 400 26.59 -10.88 7.99
N THR A 401 26.88 -11.54 6.88
CA THR A 401 25.97 -12.21 5.93
C THR A 401 25.16 -13.40 6.47
N GLN A 402 24.87 -13.45 7.78
CA GLN A 402 24.61 -14.68 8.51
C GLN A 402 23.35 -14.69 9.38
N ASN A 403 22.56 -13.61 9.44
CA ASN A 403 21.31 -13.58 10.21
C ASN A 403 20.19 -12.88 9.44
N ILE A 404 18.97 -13.38 9.58
CA ILE A 404 17.75 -12.84 8.97
C ILE A 404 16.67 -12.81 10.05
N ALA A 405 15.97 -11.68 10.19
CA ALA A 405 14.76 -11.57 10.98
C ALA A 405 13.60 -11.24 10.05
N LEU A 406 12.57 -12.07 10.11
CA LEU A 406 11.43 -12.01 9.21
C LEU A 406 10.12 -12.15 10.00
N THR A 407 9.07 -11.55 9.48
CA THR A 407 7.70 -11.76 9.94
C THR A 407 6.93 -12.46 8.82
N VAL A 408 6.16 -13.46 9.19
CA VAL A 408 5.24 -14.18 8.30
C VAL A 408 3.84 -13.98 8.82
N VAL A 409 2.88 -13.69 7.95
CA VAL A 409 1.45 -13.76 8.28
C VAL A 409 0.84 -14.98 7.59
N GLN A 410 0.04 -15.78 8.31
CA GLN A 410 -0.51 -17.06 7.86
C GLN A 410 -2.02 -17.12 8.08
N PHE A 411 -2.73 -17.80 7.16
CA PHE A 411 -4.18 -17.91 7.17
C PHE A 411 -4.64 -19.38 7.36
N PHE A 412 -5.66 -19.59 8.18
CA PHE A 412 -6.15 -20.91 8.57
C PHE A 412 -7.67 -21.04 8.37
N ASP A 413 -8.13 -22.24 8.00
CA ASP A 413 -9.55 -22.57 7.88
C ASP A 413 -10.20 -22.87 9.25
N GLU A 414 -11.50 -23.15 9.25
CA GLU A 414 -12.29 -23.48 10.46
C GLU A 414 -11.78 -24.72 11.22
N ASP A 415 -11.10 -25.62 10.52
CA ASP A 415 -10.46 -26.82 11.05
C ASP A 415 -9.00 -26.56 11.50
N PHE A 416 -8.53 -25.32 11.39
CA PHE A 416 -7.16 -24.87 11.59
C PHE A 416 -6.13 -25.57 10.69
N ASN A 417 -6.54 -26.00 9.50
CA ASN A 417 -5.59 -26.31 8.45
C ASN A 417 -5.11 -24.99 7.86
N LEU A 418 -3.81 -24.91 7.61
CA LEU A 418 -3.22 -23.79 6.90
C LEU A 418 -3.81 -23.76 5.48
N ILE A 419 -4.31 -22.60 5.07
CA ILE A 419 -4.94 -22.42 3.76
C ILE A 419 -3.86 -22.41 2.64
N MET A 420 -2.54 -22.35 2.95
CA MET A 420 -1.45 -23.19 2.35
C MET A 420 0.04 -22.95 2.82
N ASP A 421 0.95 -23.90 2.46
CA ASP A 421 2.18 -24.47 3.09
C ASP A 421 3.55 -23.72 2.95
N PRO A 422 4.36 -23.57 4.04
CA PRO A 422 5.71 -22.98 4.04
C PRO A 422 6.83 -23.76 3.31
N ASN A 423 6.55 -24.88 2.61
CA ASN A 423 7.57 -25.73 1.97
C ASN A 423 7.64 -25.71 0.45
N ASN A 424 6.92 -24.84 -0.27
CA ASN A 424 7.17 -24.69 -1.71
C ASN A 424 8.31 -23.69 -1.94
N THR A 425 9.42 -24.20 -2.44
CA THR A 425 10.62 -23.44 -2.78
C THR A 425 10.37 -22.60 -4.03
N GLU A 426 10.62 -21.28 -3.94
CA GLU A 426 10.53 -20.23 -4.99
C GLU A 426 9.21 -19.41 -5.00
N GLU A 427 9.22 -18.33 -4.21
CA GLU A 427 8.62 -16.98 -4.47
C GLU A 427 7.18 -16.84 -5.01
N ALA A 428 6.18 -17.51 -4.41
CA ALA A 428 4.78 -17.05 -4.41
C ALA A 428 3.94 -17.84 -3.38
N LEU A 429 2.89 -17.20 -2.83
CA LEU A 429 1.70 -17.77 -2.15
C LEU A 429 1.56 -17.74 -0.61
N ASN A 430 0.61 -16.91 -0.18
CA ASN A 430 -0.30 -16.99 0.99
C ASN A 430 0.29 -17.13 2.40
N GLY A 431 1.61 -16.97 2.52
CA GLY A 431 2.22 -16.36 3.69
C GLY A 431 3.04 -15.16 3.25
N GLU A 432 2.60 -13.95 3.58
CA GLU A 432 3.38 -12.75 3.28
C GLU A 432 4.61 -12.70 4.21
N ILE A 433 5.80 -12.74 3.62
CA ILE A 433 7.07 -12.71 4.33
C ILE A 433 7.66 -11.29 4.25
N ALA A 434 7.49 -10.50 5.31
CA ALA A 434 8.31 -9.31 5.51
C ALA A 434 9.69 -9.72 6.00
N THR A 435 10.71 -9.63 5.13
CA THR A 435 12.10 -9.60 5.62
C THR A 435 12.38 -8.22 6.20
N ILE A 436 12.39 -8.10 7.53
CA ILE A 436 12.52 -6.81 8.23
C ILE A 436 14.00 -6.46 8.42
N ILE A 437 14.81 -7.45 8.83
CA ILE A 437 16.26 -7.28 8.98
C ILE A 437 16.96 -8.39 8.21
N ASP A 438 17.75 -7.99 7.23
CA ASP A 438 18.66 -8.90 6.53
C ASP A 438 20.11 -8.50 6.79
N GLY A 439 20.82 -9.30 7.59
CA GLY A 439 22.24 -9.10 7.89
C GLY A 439 23.16 -9.30 6.67
N ARG A 440 22.65 -9.83 5.55
CA ARG A 440 23.35 -9.89 4.26
C ARG A 440 23.45 -8.52 3.59
N ILE A 441 22.59 -7.58 3.97
CA ILE A 441 22.61 -6.21 3.47
C ILE A 441 23.59 -5.39 4.32
N ALA A 442 24.77 -5.12 3.75
CA ALA A 442 25.87 -4.44 4.45
C ALA A 442 25.58 -2.98 4.82
N SER A 443 24.54 -2.37 4.23
CA SER A 443 24.04 -1.03 4.57
C SER A 443 22.95 -1.03 5.64
N THR A 444 22.54 -2.20 6.17
CA THR A 444 21.54 -2.28 7.24
C THR A 444 22.02 -1.44 8.44
N PRO A 445 21.29 -0.37 8.83
CA PRO A 445 21.68 0.48 9.94
C PRO A 445 21.83 -0.34 11.22
N GLU A 446 22.82 -0.05 12.05
CA GLU A 446 23.00 -0.71 13.35
C GLU A 446 22.23 0.03 14.46
N ASN A 447 21.77 -0.70 15.48
CA ASN A 447 21.11 -0.13 16.66
C ASN A 447 19.96 0.84 16.32
N THR A 448 19.15 0.47 15.33
CA THR A 448 18.09 1.29 14.75
C THR A 448 16.83 0.45 14.62
N TRP A 449 15.69 0.99 15.04
CA TRP A 449 14.40 0.34 14.80
C TRP A 449 14.07 0.41 13.31
N ILE A 450 13.87 -0.74 12.68
CA ILE A 450 13.36 -0.87 11.32
C ILE A 450 11.92 -1.33 11.41
N GLU A 451 11.06 -0.71 10.64
CA GLU A 451 9.65 -1.06 10.53
C GLU A 451 9.42 -1.83 9.22
N ALA A 452 8.48 -2.77 9.25
CA ALA A 452 7.91 -3.37 8.06
C ALA A 452 6.40 -3.22 8.11
N ASN A 453 5.84 -2.92 6.94
CA ASN A 453 4.41 -2.75 6.72
C ASN A 453 4.03 -3.70 5.58
N LEU A 454 3.09 -4.59 5.84
CA LEU A 454 2.58 -5.56 4.88
C LEU A 454 1.12 -5.24 4.57
N GLY A 455 0.81 -5.03 3.30
CA GLY A 455 -0.56 -5.17 2.80
C GLY A 455 -0.86 -6.65 2.64
N LEU A 456 -2.02 -7.10 3.07
CA LEU A 456 -2.40 -8.50 3.07
C LEU A 456 -3.82 -8.65 2.55
N ILE A 457 -4.13 -9.82 1.97
CA ILE A 457 -5.50 -10.23 1.65
C ILE A 457 -5.70 -11.62 2.23
N ALA A 458 -6.78 -11.78 2.98
CA ALA A 458 -7.14 -13.08 3.53
C ALA A 458 -7.78 -13.96 2.43
N PRO A 459 -7.24 -15.16 2.15
CA PRO A 459 -7.82 -16.05 1.17
C PRO A 459 -9.24 -16.50 1.56
N ALA A 460 -10.07 -16.84 0.57
CA ALA A 460 -11.36 -17.46 0.84
C ALA A 460 -11.27 -18.71 1.74
N GLY A 461 -12.22 -18.85 2.67
CA GLY A 461 -12.25 -19.84 3.74
C GLY A 461 -11.44 -19.47 4.98
N THR A 462 -10.94 -18.23 5.12
CA THR A 462 -10.13 -17.81 6.26
C THR A 462 -10.98 -17.65 7.51
N TYR A 463 -10.64 -18.45 8.52
CA TYR A 463 -11.23 -18.42 9.85
C TYR A 463 -10.27 -17.81 10.91
N ALA A 464 -8.96 -17.95 10.70
CA ALA A 464 -7.97 -17.41 11.63
C ALA A 464 -6.72 -16.89 10.92
N ILE A 465 -6.15 -15.81 11.46
CA ILE A 465 -4.93 -15.15 10.99
C ILE A 465 -3.86 -15.30 12.07
N GLU A 466 -2.62 -15.62 11.68
CA GLU A 466 -1.49 -15.81 12.57
C GLU A 466 -0.28 -14.98 12.14
N VAL A 467 0.27 -14.18 13.05
CA VAL A 467 1.53 -13.46 12.88
C VAL A 467 2.66 -14.26 13.51
N VAL A 468 3.71 -14.53 12.75
CA VAL A 468 4.87 -15.32 13.14
C VAL A 468 6.14 -14.50 12.93
N HIS A 469 6.87 -14.19 14.01
CA HIS A 469 8.22 -13.65 13.92
C HIS A 469 9.24 -14.79 13.97
N VAL A 470 10.17 -14.81 13.03
CA VAL A 470 11.25 -15.79 12.95
C VAL A 470 12.60 -15.08 12.94
N PHE A 471 13.52 -15.56 13.76
CA PHE A 471 14.93 -15.19 13.69
C PHE A 471 15.76 -16.40 13.28
N VAL A 472 16.37 -16.30 12.09
CA VAL A 472 17.20 -17.33 11.48
C VAL A 472 18.67 -16.92 11.57
N GLN A 473 19.51 -17.84 12.05
CA GLN A 473 20.96 -17.70 12.07
C GLN A 473 21.59 -18.77 11.15
N THR A 474 22.11 -18.36 10.01
CA THR A 474 22.55 -19.26 8.93
C THR A 474 23.99 -19.79 9.10
N ALA A 475 24.80 -19.21 9.99
CA ALA A 475 26.12 -19.76 10.34
C ALA A 475 26.59 -19.36 11.76
N ASN A 476 27.24 -20.31 12.45
CA ASN A 476 27.99 -20.05 13.68
C ASN A 476 29.45 -19.77 13.33
N ASN A 477 29.91 -18.52 13.40
CA ASN A 477 31.35 -18.23 13.22
C ASN A 477 32.14 -18.75 14.43
N PHE A 478 32.93 -19.81 14.19
CA PHE A 478 33.90 -20.36 15.13
C PHE A 478 35.22 -19.59 15.03
N GLU A 479 35.32 -18.38 15.59
CA GLU A 479 36.61 -17.71 15.75
C GLU A 479 37.28 -18.06 17.08
N GLY A 480 38.50 -18.61 17.03
CA GLY A 480 39.37 -18.71 18.20
C GLY A 480 39.04 -19.79 19.24
N GLY A 481 38.08 -20.68 19.00
CA GLY A 481 37.76 -21.79 19.90
C GLY A 481 36.86 -21.44 21.10
N PHE A 482 36.25 -20.25 21.06
CA PHE A 482 35.10 -19.88 21.89
C PHE A 482 33.87 -19.76 20.99
N LEU A 483 32.70 -20.14 21.50
CA LEU A 483 31.44 -19.95 20.77
C LEU A 483 31.23 -18.44 20.65
N ALA A 484 31.15 -17.92 19.42
CA ALA A 484 30.72 -16.55 19.19
C ALA A 484 29.33 -16.35 19.83
N GLU A 485 29.12 -15.20 20.44
CA GLU A 485 27.87 -14.82 21.11
C GLU A 485 26.72 -14.90 20.10
N GLY A 486 25.68 -15.69 20.40
CA GLY A 486 24.50 -15.81 19.53
C GLY A 486 23.78 -14.47 19.44
N GLY A 487 23.46 -14.04 18.20
CA GLY A 487 22.85 -12.74 17.97
C GLY A 487 21.43 -12.63 18.53
N ALA A 488 20.98 -11.41 18.80
CA ALA A 488 19.62 -11.13 19.24
C ALA A 488 18.96 -9.97 18.47
N VAL A 489 17.65 -10.09 18.26
CA VAL A 489 16.80 -9.04 17.67
C VAL A 489 15.66 -8.74 18.65
N TRP A 490 15.28 -7.48 18.75
CA TRP A 490 14.09 -7.08 19.49
C TRP A 490 12.94 -6.84 18.52
N VAL A 491 11.72 -7.17 18.94
CA VAL A 491 10.50 -6.89 18.20
C VAL A 491 9.55 -6.11 19.10
N ASP A 492 8.87 -5.12 18.52
CA ASP A 492 7.94 -4.21 19.21
C ASP A 492 6.90 -3.65 18.22
N GLY A 493 5.82 -3.03 18.73
CA GLY A 493 4.84 -2.28 17.92
C GLY A 493 4.12 -3.10 16.85
N ASN A 494 3.68 -4.32 17.17
CA ASN A 494 2.95 -5.19 16.26
C ASN A 494 1.46 -4.81 16.18
N GLU A 495 0.99 -4.45 14.99
CA GLU A 495 -0.39 -4.07 14.72
C GLU A 495 -0.90 -4.85 13.49
N LEU A 496 -2.13 -5.36 13.56
CA LEU A 496 -2.88 -5.87 12.40
C LEU A 496 -4.14 -5.04 12.30
N ARG A 497 -4.36 -4.42 11.16
CA ARG A 497 -5.38 -3.41 10.88
C ARG A 497 -6.27 -3.92 9.76
N PHE A 498 -7.59 -3.79 9.91
CA PHE A 498 -8.52 -4.10 8.82
C PHE A 498 -8.61 -2.91 7.87
N LEU A 499 -8.45 -3.18 6.58
CA LEU A 499 -8.61 -2.22 5.50
C LEU A 499 -9.88 -2.61 4.73
N TYR A 500 -10.78 -1.66 4.55
CA TYR A 500 -11.96 -1.86 3.73
C TYR A 500 -12.22 -0.62 2.91
N ASP A 501 -12.98 -0.84 1.84
CA ASP A 501 -13.50 0.23 1.04
C ASP A 501 -14.68 0.87 1.75
N ILE A 502 -14.66 2.20 1.89
CA ILE A 502 -15.81 2.94 2.43
C ILE A 502 -17.03 2.79 1.51
N LEU A 503 -16.78 2.42 0.26
CA LEU A 503 -17.81 2.14 -0.72
C LEU A 503 -18.34 0.71 -0.64
N ASP A 504 -17.58 -0.25 -0.10
CA ASP A 504 -18.03 -1.61 0.21
C ASP A 504 -18.73 -1.61 1.59
N VAL A 505 -20.02 -1.30 1.53
CA VAL A 505 -20.88 -1.03 2.68
C VAL A 505 -21.27 -2.32 3.39
N ASP A 506 -21.50 -3.40 2.65
CA ASP A 506 -21.89 -4.69 3.22
C ASP A 506 -20.70 -5.63 3.50
N ARG A 507 -19.50 -5.23 3.10
CA ARG A 507 -18.20 -5.86 3.36
C ARG A 507 -18.09 -7.23 2.73
N ASP A 508 -18.72 -7.42 1.57
CA ASP A 508 -18.71 -8.70 0.86
C ASP A 508 -17.53 -8.86 -0.11
N GLY A 509 -16.69 -7.83 -0.23
CA GLY A 509 -15.50 -7.87 -1.06
C GLY A 509 -15.68 -7.23 -2.44
N ASP A 510 -16.89 -6.80 -2.82
CA ASP A 510 -17.12 -6.01 -4.02
C ASP A 510 -17.63 -4.60 -3.71
N THR A 511 -17.69 -3.73 -4.73
CA THR A 511 -18.34 -2.43 -4.61
C THR A 511 -19.34 -2.36 -5.75
N SER A 512 -20.61 -2.42 -5.38
CA SER A 512 -21.71 -2.62 -6.31
C SER A 512 -22.93 -1.80 -5.95
N VAL A 513 -23.99 -1.93 -6.74
CA VAL A 513 -25.25 -1.27 -6.44
C VAL A 513 -25.91 -1.81 -5.16
N VAL A 514 -25.50 -3.00 -4.68
CA VAL A 514 -25.98 -3.58 -3.42
C VAL A 514 -25.49 -2.75 -2.22
N ASP A 515 -24.26 -2.25 -2.28
CA ASP A 515 -23.70 -1.34 -1.27
C ASP A 515 -24.48 -0.05 -1.18
N LEU A 516 -24.74 0.57 -2.34
CA LEU A 516 -25.50 1.81 -2.41
C LEU A 516 -26.95 1.62 -1.94
N ASP A 517 -27.57 0.48 -2.26
CA ASP A 517 -28.88 0.11 -1.75
C ASP A 517 -28.87 -0.05 -0.21
N THR A 518 -27.82 -0.68 0.32
CA THR A 518 -27.62 -0.88 1.76
C THR A 518 -27.39 0.45 2.48
N LEU A 519 -26.57 1.33 1.92
CA LEU A 519 -26.33 2.69 2.42
C LEU A 519 -27.65 3.48 2.51
N LEU A 520 -28.43 3.50 1.44
CA LEU A 520 -29.73 4.18 1.40
C LEU A 520 -30.75 3.58 2.38
N GLN A 521 -30.71 2.27 2.58
CA GLN A 521 -31.55 1.60 3.57
C GLN A 521 -31.19 2.01 5.00
N THR A 522 -29.89 2.12 5.32
CA THR A 522 -29.43 2.59 6.63
C THR A 522 -29.80 4.06 6.87
N ILE A 523 -29.57 4.93 5.87
CA ILE A 523 -30.01 6.35 5.89
C ILE A 523 -31.51 6.44 6.20
N SER A 524 -32.32 5.65 5.49
CA SER A 524 -33.79 5.64 5.63
C SER A 524 -34.27 5.02 6.95
N GLY A 525 -33.49 4.09 7.52
CA GLY A 525 -33.75 3.44 8.81
C GLY A 525 -33.53 4.36 10.02
N GLY A 526 -32.77 5.45 9.84
CA GLY A 526 -32.46 6.42 10.89
C GLY A 526 -31.48 5.90 11.93
N ASP A 527 -30.68 4.90 11.58
CA ASP A 527 -29.58 4.39 12.41
C ASP A 527 -28.37 5.32 12.23
N ALA A 528 -28.41 6.44 12.95
CA ALA A 528 -27.40 7.50 12.87
C ALA A 528 -26.28 7.27 13.90
N ASP A 529 -25.67 6.08 13.90
CA ASP A 529 -24.41 5.94 14.61
C ASP A 529 -23.30 6.57 13.75
N ALA A 530 -22.89 7.79 14.10
CA ALA A 530 -21.81 8.52 13.44
C ALA A 530 -20.41 7.89 13.67
N SER A 531 -20.35 6.71 14.29
CA SER A 531 -19.16 5.85 14.34
C SER A 531 -19.23 4.66 13.37
N ASP A 532 -20.29 4.59 12.56
CA ASP A 532 -20.50 3.62 11.51
C ASP A 532 -19.72 4.03 10.24
N PRO A 533 -18.94 3.14 9.59
CA PRO A 533 -18.20 3.42 8.35
C PRO A 533 -18.98 3.96 7.15
N LEU A 534 -20.30 4.10 7.28
CA LEU A 534 -21.23 4.52 6.22
C LEU A 534 -21.29 6.04 6.01
N ASP A 535 -20.62 6.85 6.85
CA ASP A 535 -20.43 8.29 6.67
C ASP A 535 -19.29 8.56 5.66
N VAL A 536 -19.62 8.46 4.36
CA VAL A 536 -18.67 8.51 3.23
C VAL A 536 -17.89 9.84 3.19
N ASN A 537 -18.53 10.97 3.54
CA ASN A 537 -17.87 12.27 3.54
C ASN A 537 -17.30 12.69 4.91
N GLN A 538 -17.48 11.84 5.93
CA GLN A 538 -16.96 12.00 7.28
C GLN A 538 -17.38 13.32 7.96
N ASP A 539 -18.57 13.83 7.65
CA ASP A 539 -19.09 15.07 8.25
C ASP A 539 -19.78 14.86 9.60
N GLY A 540 -19.89 13.60 10.02
CA GLY A 540 -20.53 13.12 11.25
C GLY A 540 -22.05 12.93 11.11
N VAL A 541 -22.58 12.90 9.88
CA VAL A 541 -24.02 12.79 9.60
C VAL A 541 -24.29 11.87 8.41
N LEU A 542 -24.75 10.64 8.70
CA LEU A 542 -25.26 9.74 7.67
C LEU A 542 -26.55 10.27 7.01
N ASN A 543 -26.50 10.66 5.74
CA ASN A 543 -27.59 11.24 4.97
C ASN A 543 -27.45 11.07 3.43
N GLN A 544 -28.36 11.66 2.65
CA GLN A 544 -28.35 11.54 1.19
C GLN A 544 -27.06 12.06 0.52
N GLN A 545 -26.35 12.98 1.17
CA GLN A 545 -25.08 13.50 0.67
C GLN A 545 -24.02 12.39 0.61
N ASP A 546 -24.02 11.45 1.57
CA ASP A 546 -23.12 10.29 1.55
C ASP A 546 -23.37 9.38 0.36
N ALA A 547 -24.64 9.15 0.00
CA ALA A 547 -24.97 8.39 -1.22
C ALA A 547 -24.51 9.09 -2.51
N LEU A 548 -24.52 10.43 -2.54
CA LEU A 548 -24.02 11.20 -3.70
C LEU A 548 -22.49 11.22 -3.75
N ASP A 549 -21.84 11.31 -2.59
CA ASP A 549 -20.39 11.26 -2.48
C ASP A 549 -19.89 9.84 -2.82
N TRP A 550 -20.62 8.80 -2.40
CA TRP A 550 -20.39 7.40 -2.79
C TRP A 550 -20.40 7.24 -4.30
N LEU A 551 -21.44 7.74 -4.99
CA LEU A 551 -21.52 7.68 -6.45
C LEU A 551 -20.38 8.45 -7.15
N THR A 552 -20.00 9.58 -6.58
CA THR A 552 -18.92 10.41 -7.12
C THR A 552 -17.59 9.69 -7.00
N GLU A 553 -17.32 9.03 -5.87
CA GLU A 553 -16.10 8.26 -5.64
C GLU A 553 -16.09 6.94 -6.44
N PHE A 554 -17.24 6.29 -6.61
CA PHE A 554 -17.43 5.15 -7.51
C PHE A 554 -17.25 5.52 -9.00
N GLY A 555 -17.31 6.81 -9.35
CA GLY A 555 -17.19 7.27 -10.73
C GLY A 555 -18.49 7.15 -11.55
N SER A 556 -19.64 7.03 -10.89
CA SER A 556 -20.96 7.02 -11.52
C SER A 556 -21.66 8.39 -11.37
N LEU A 557 -22.90 8.49 -11.84
CA LEU A 557 -23.71 9.71 -11.86
C LEU A 557 -25.10 9.47 -11.27
N PRO A 558 -25.73 10.49 -10.69
CA PRO A 558 -27.12 10.40 -10.29
C PRO A 558 -28.03 10.03 -11.47
N GLY A 559 -28.74 8.91 -11.37
CA GLY A 559 -29.61 8.39 -12.42
C GLY A 559 -29.06 7.24 -13.26
N ASP A 560 -27.80 6.85 -13.05
CA ASP A 560 -27.21 5.61 -13.56
C ASP A 560 -27.62 4.47 -12.62
N ALA A 561 -28.59 3.65 -13.03
CA ALA A 561 -29.23 2.65 -12.19
C ALA A 561 -28.44 1.34 -12.10
N ASN A 562 -27.68 1.02 -13.14
CA ASN A 562 -26.86 -0.19 -13.23
C ASN A 562 -25.38 0.07 -12.94
N LEU A 563 -25.01 1.33 -12.65
CA LEU A 563 -23.66 1.79 -12.34
C LEU A 563 -22.65 1.49 -13.46
N ASP A 564 -23.10 1.54 -14.72
CA ASP A 564 -22.21 1.31 -15.88
C ASP A 564 -21.41 2.56 -16.32
N GLY A 565 -21.55 3.65 -15.58
CA GLY A 565 -20.85 4.92 -15.77
C GLY A 565 -21.54 5.85 -16.78
N VAL A 566 -22.65 5.42 -17.40
CA VAL A 566 -23.39 6.18 -18.41
C VAL A 566 -24.88 6.21 -18.11
N VAL A 567 -25.43 7.42 -17.95
CA VAL A 567 -26.88 7.56 -17.79
C VAL A 567 -27.59 7.45 -19.14
N ASP A 568 -28.28 6.34 -19.41
CA ASP A 568 -28.89 6.06 -20.71
C ASP A 568 -30.31 5.42 -20.66
N LEU A 569 -30.72 4.78 -21.77
CA LEU A 569 -32.04 4.18 -21.91
C LEU A 569 -32.22 2.91 -21.07
N LEU A 570 -31.15 2.24 -20.67
CA LEU A 570 -31.16 1.08 -19.78
C LEU A 570 -31.59 1.52 -18.38
N ASP A 571 -31.06 2.62 -17.86
CA ASP A 571 -31.48 3.18 -16.56
C ASP A 571 -32.92 3.65 -16.57
N LEU A 572 -33.34 4.29 -17.67
CA LEU A 572 -34.72 4.70 -17.83
C LEU A 572 -35.65 3.49 -17.85
N SER A 573 -35.19 2.35 -18.37
CA SER A 573 -35.97 1.12 -18.39
C SER A 573 -36.13 0.53 -16.98
N VAL A 574 -35.09 0.61 -16.14
CA VAL A 574 -35.13 0.21 -14.73
C VAL A 574 -36.14 1.06 -13.98
N LEU A 575 -35.99 2.39 -14.01
CA LEU A 575 -36.92 3.33 -13.35
C LEU A 575 -38.36 3.13 -13.84
N ALA A 576 -38.58 3.05 -15.17
CA ALA A 576 -39.92 2.91 -15.73
C ALA A 576 -40.60 1.59 -15.33
N SER A 577 -39.83 0.53 -15.06
CA SER A 577 -40.37 -0.76 -14.63
C SER A 577 -40.85 -0.75 -13.17
N ASN A 578 -40.31 0.15 -12.35
CA ASN A 578 -40.61 0.31 -10.92
C ASN A 578 -41.41 1.59 -10.60
N PHE A 579 -41.80 2.37 -11.61
CA PHE A 579 -42.50 3.63 -11.42
C PHE A 579 -43.82 3.50 -10.62
N ASP A 580 -44.06 4.41 -9.68
CA ASP A 580 -45.22 4.41 -8.75
C ASP A 580 -45.24 3.18 -7.83
N THR A 581 -44.06 2.64 -7.50
CA THR A 581 -43.86 1.57 -6.49
C THR A 581 -42.88 2.04 -5.41
N PRO A 582 -42.87 1.38 -4.22
CA PRO A 582 -41.86 1.68 -3.20
C PRO A 582 -40.45 1.45 -3.76
N GLY A 583 -39.59 2.45 -3.60
CA GLY A 583 -38.16 2.35 -3.87
C GLY A 583 -37.52 1.43 -2.84
N ASN A 584 -36.79 0.42 -3.30
CA ASN A 584 -36.02 -0.47 -2.42
C ASN A 584 -34.52 -0.28 -2.72
N GLY A 585 -34.09 0.96 -2.89
CA GLY A 585 -32.72 1.31 -3.22
C GLY A 585 -32.54 1.86 -4.64
N TRP A 586 -31.33 2.34 -4.88
CA TRP A 586 -30.84 2.91 -6.13
C TRP A 586 -31.07 1.99 -7.33
N SER A 587 -30.82 0.68 -7.16
CA SER A 587 -30.98 -0.32 -8.22
C SER A 587 -32.41 -0.44 -8.76
N THR A 588 -33.39 0.09 -8.04
CA THR A 588 -34.80 0.11 -8.45
C THR A 588 -35.23 1.40 -9.15
N GLY A 589 -34.36 2.41 -9.20
CA GLY A 589 -34.61 3.73 -9.78
C GLY A 589 -35.08 4.78 -8.76
N ASP A 590 -34.85 4.57 -7.47
CA ASP A 590 -35.00 5.57 -6.41
C ASP A 590 -33.67 6.32 -6.25
N PHE A 591 -33.51 7.40 -7.03
CA PHE A 591 -32.25 8.14 -7.13
C PHE A 591 -32.15 9.30 -6.13
N ASN A 592 -33.18 9.50 -5.31
CA ASN A 592 -33.19 10.52 -4.27
C ASN A 592 -33.29 9.94 -2.84
N GLY A 593 -33.37 8.61 -2.72
CA GLY A 593 -33.37 7.88 -1.45
C GLY A 593 -34.65 8.06 -0.64
N ASP A 594 -35.75 8.50 -1.26
CA ASP A 594 -36.99 8.85 -0.57
C ASP A 594 -38.00 7.69 -0.46
N ILE A 595 -37.53 6.46 -0.73
CA ILE A 595 -38.25 5.19 -0.69
C ILE A 595 -39.43 5.11 -1.69
N SER A 596 -39.43 5.96 -2.72
CA SER A 596 -40.45 5.99 -3.76
C SER A 596 -39.82 6.19 -5.14
N VAL A 597 -40.27 5.43 -6.15
CA VAL A 597 -39.83 5.64 -7.55
C VAL A 597 -40.85 6.51 -8.28
N ASP A 598 -40.54 7.79 -8.49
CA ASP A 598 -41.47 8.77 -9.06
C ASP A 598 -40.87 9.77 -10.08
N LEU A 599 -41.54 10.91 -10.26
CA LEU A 599 -41.12 11.94 -11.21
C LEU A 599 -39.86 12.70 -10.78
N LEU A 600 -39.52 12.70 -9.49
CA LEU A 600 -38.30 13.29 -8.96
C LEU A 600 -37.09 12.46 -9.41
N ASP A 601 -37.16 11.13 -9.35
CA ASP A 601 -36.11 10.25 -9.85
C ASP A 601 -35.94 10.40 -11.37
N LEU A 602 -37.06 10.47 -12.09
CA LEU A 602 -37.02 10.72 -13.54
C LEU A 602 -36.36 12.07 -13.85
N SER A 603 -36.52 13.07 -12.97
CA SER A 603 -35.87 14.37 -13.14
C SER A 603 -34.37 14.32 -12.87
N THR A 604 -33.92 13.48 -11.93
CA THR A 604 -32.50 13.20 -11.67
C THR A 604 -31.85 12.55 -12.88
N LEU A 605 -32.42 11.44 -13.36
CA LEU A 605 -31.94 10.74 -14.56
C LEU A 605 -31.92 11.66 -15.79
N ALA A 606 -33.02 12.38 -16.04
CA ALA A 606 -33.11 13.25 -17.21
C ALA A 606 -32.10 14.42 -17.19
N SER A 607 -31.61 14.82 -16.01
CA SER A 607 -30.61 15.88 -15.87
C SER A 607 -29.20 15.41 -16.24
N ASN A 608 -28.94 14.11 -16.16
CA ASN A 608 -27.64 13.49 -16.46
C ASN A 608 -27.65 12.63 -17.72
N PHE A 609 -28.78 12.48 -18.40
CA PHE A 609 -28.93 11.65 -19.60
C PHE A 609 -27.85 11.93 -20.68
N GLU A 610 -27.26 10.87 -21.22
CA GLU A 610 -26.10 10.87 -22.14
C GLU A 610 -24.80 11.45 -21.55
N SER A 611 -24.71 11.63 -20.23
CA SER A 611 -23.47 12.02 -19.54
C SER A 611 -22.72 10.78 -19.07
N SER A 612 -21.39 10.88 -19.05
CA SER A 612 -20.47 9.88 -18.50
C SER A 612 -19.82 10.42 -17.23
N GLY A 613 -19.69 9.58 -16.20
CA GLY A 613 -18.92 9.91 -15.01
C GLY A 613 -17.44 10.12 -15.36
N SER A 614 -16.96 11.35 -15.27
CA SER A 614 -15.51 11.64 -15.24
C SER A 614 -15.27 12.48 -14.00
N VAL A 615 -14.53 11.95 -13.03
CA VAL A 615 -14.27 12.59 -11.74
C VAL A 615 -13.75 14.03 -11.98
N PRO A 616 -14.45 15.07 -11.51
CA PRO A 616 -14.00 16.45 -11.69
C PRO A 616 -12.79 16.77 -10.81
N GLU A 617 -11.74 17.40 -11.37
CA GLU A 617 -10.56 17.85 -10.62
C GLU A 617 -10.92 18.61 -9.32
N PRO A 618 -10.16 18.43 -8.23
CA PRO A 618 -10.34 19.23 -7.02
C PRO A 618 -10.25 20.72 -7.34
N THR A 619 -11.34 21.45 -7.10
CA THR A 619 -11.51 22.89 -7.40
C THR A 619 -10.53 23.83 -6.66
N SER A 620 -9.60 23.27 -5.87
CA SER A 620 -8.47 23.92 -5.19
C SER A 620 -7.57 24.72 -6.14
N LEU A 621 -7.29 24.21 -7.35
CA LEU A 621 -6.42 24.87 -8.33
C LEU A 621 -7.12 26.04 -9.06
N ALA A 622 -8.44 25.97 -9.25
CA ALA A 622 -9.22 27.05 -9.85
C ALA A 622 -9.25 28.32 -8.97
N LEU A 623 -9.24 28.16 -7.64
CA LEU A 623 -9.16 29.30 -6.71
C LEU A 623 -7.76 29.93 -6.66
N LEU A 624 -6.69 29.15 -6.85
CA LEU A 624 -5.31 29.64 -6.94
C LEU A 624 -5.05 30.40 -8.26
N GLY A 625 -5.61 29.92 -9.38
CA GLY A 625 -5.58 30.63 -10.66
C GLY A 625 -6.31 31.98 -10.62
N LEU A 626 -7.47 32.06 -9.96
CA LEU A 626 -8.25 33.29 -9.81
C LEU A 626 -7.61 34.30 -8.85
N SER A 627 -6.94 33.83 -7.80
CA SER A 627 -6.19 34.71 -6.88
C SER A 627 -4.89 35.23 -7.50
N ALA A 628 -4.21 34.45 -8.34
CA ALA A 628 -3.07 34.92 -9.16
C ALA A 628 -3.50 35.96 -10.22
N LEU A 629 -4.70 35.82 -10.80
CA LEU A 629 -5.29 36.81 -11.72
C LEU A 629 -5.75 38.09 -11.01
N ALA A 630 -6.19 38.00 -9.75
CA ALA A 630 -6.54 39.15 -8.91
C ALA A 630 -5.30 39.93 -8.44
N LEU A 631 -4.18 39.26 -8.18
CA LEU A 631 -2.90 39.88 -7.80
C LEU A 631 -2.16 40.55 -8.97
N ARG A 632 -2.55 40.27 -10.23
CA ARG A 632 -1.97 40.91 -11.43
C ARG A 632 -2.64 42.24 -11.81
N ARG A 633 -3.64 42.68 -11.05
CA ARG A 633 -4.29 44.00 -11.19
C ARG A 633 -4.15 44.83 -9.91
N HIS A 634 -2.92 45.12 -9.48
CA HIS A 634 -2.61 46.31 -8.69
C HIS A 634 -1.24 46.88 -9.03
#